data_AF-U4UYW4-F1
#
_entry.id   AF-U4UYW4-F1
#
_cell.length_a   1.000
_cell.length_b   1.000
_cell.length_c   1.000
_cell.angle_alpha   90.00
_cell.angle_beta   90.00
_cell.angle_gamma   90.00
#
_symmetry.space_group_name_H-M   'P 1'
#
loop_
_entity.id
_entity.type
_entity.pdbx_description
1 polymer ?
#
loop_
_entity_poly.entity_id
_entity_poly.type
_entity_poly.pdbx_seq_one_letter_code
_entity_poly.pdbx_strand_id
1 'polypeptide(L)'
;MKLVCCLVLCGLLVALATPAKAQNRPVSNRPGRFLSLPNPQKCANRPKQFFFRGHNYFFTGHVPQYANRKVDWLDGRNLCREYCMDLVSLETQEENNMIFRLIQQSTCKISCTTAAHSITP
;
A
#
# COMPACT_ATOMS: atom_id res chain seq x y z
N MET A 1 -6.01 34.63 41.16
CA MET A 1 -5.53 33.27 41.51
C MET A 1 -5.64 32.25 40.37
N LYS A 2 -6.77 32.16 39.64
CA LYS A 2 -6.94 31.24 38.49
C LYS A 2 -5.98 31.51 37.29
N LEU A 3 -5.71 32.78 36.99
CA LEU A 3 -4.81 33.18 35.88
C LEU A 3 -3.35 32.78 36.11
N VAL A 4 -2.85 32.94 37.34
CA VAL A 4 -1.45 32.64 37.70
C VAL A 4 -1.20 31.12 37.62
N CYS A 5 -2.18 30.31 38.01
CA CYS A 5 -2.09 28.85 37.92
C CYS A 5 -2.01 28.37 36.46
N CYS A 6 -2.78 28.97 35.55
CA CYS A 6 -2.75 28.64 34.12
C CYS A 6 -1.42 28.98 33.44
N LEU A 7 -0.80 30.11 33.83
CA LEU A 7 0.49 30.51 33.27
C LEU A 7 1.64 29.61 33.74
N VAL A 8 1.61 29.17 35.01
CA VAL A 8 2.60 28.22 35.55
C VAL A 8 2.46 26.85 34.90
N LEU A 9 1.21 26.37 34.70
CA LEU A 9 0.95 25.11 33.99
C LEU A 9 1.39 25.14 32.52
N CYS A 10 1.14 26.24 31.81
CA CYS A 10 1.60 26.38 30.42
C CYS A 10 3.13 26.46 30.34
N GLY A 11 3.78 27.17 31.27
CA GLY A 11 5.24 27.24 31.34
C GLY A 11 5.91 25.89 31.57
N LEU A 12 5.31 25.02 32.40
CA LEU A 12 5.83 23.68 32.66
C LEU A 12 5.70 22.75 31.44
N LEU A 13 4.61 22.87 30.68
CA LEU A 13 4.37 22.04 29.49
C LEU A 13 5.34 22.35 28.34
N VAL A 14 5.75 23.61 28.18
CA VAL A 14 6.72 24.01 27.15
C VAL A 14 8.14 23.50 27.48
N ALA A 15 8.49 23.38 28.76
CA ALA A 15 9.81 22.89 29.19
C ALA A 15 10.05 21.39 28.93
N LEU A 16 8.99 20.60 28.70
CA LEU A 16 9.08 19.16 28.41
C LEU A 16 9.04 18.83 26.91
N ALA A 17 8.89 19.83 26.04
CA ALA A 17 8.89 19.61 24.60
C ALA A 17 10.33 19.33 24.11
N THR A 18 10.62 18.07 23.83
CA THR A 18 11.86 17.70 23.14
C THR A 18 11.72 17.99 21.63
N PRO A 19 12.74 18.56 20.97
CA PRO A 19 12.70 18.74 19.53
C PRO A 19 12.68 17.38 18.84
N ALA A 20 11.72 17.18 17.93
CA ALA A 20 11.68 15.99 17.09
C ALA A 20 12.97 15.94 16.26
N LYS A 21 13.86 14.99 16.58
CA LYS A 21 15.07 14.77 15.77
C LYS A 21 14.64 14.27 14.40
N ALA A 22 14.95 15.03 13.35
CA ALA A 22 14.89 14.55 11.98
C ALA A 22 15.79 13.31 11.88
N GLN A 23 15.18 12.13 11.79
CA GLN A 23 15.92 10.89 11.62
C GLN A 23 16.47 10.86 10.20
N ASN A 24 17.76 11.16 10.06
CA ASN A 24 18.49 10.93 8.83
C ASN A 24 18.60 9.40 8.66
N ARG A 25 17.67 8.80 7.90
CA ARG A 25 17.71 7.36 7.62
C ARG A 25 18.99 7.07 6.84
N PRO A 26 19.88 6.20 7.34
CA PRO A 26 21.07 5.82 6.58
C PRO A 26 20.65 5.15 5.27
N VAL A 27 21.33 5.50 4.17
CA VAL A 27 21.14 4.85 2.87
C VAL A 27 21.46 3.37 3.05
N SER A 28 20.44 2.52 2.89
CA SER A 28 20.58 1.08 3.11
C SER A 28 21.42 0.47 2.00
N ASN A 29 22.66 0.06 2.34
CA ASN A 29 23.60 -0.62 1.44
C ASN A 29 23.35 -2.14 1.38
N ARG A 30 22.09 -2.58 1.53
CA ARG A 30 21.70 -3.95 1.18
C ARG A 30 21.71 -4.03 -0.35
N PRO A 31 22.11 -5.15 -1.00
CA PRO A 31 21.89 -5.31 -2.44
C PRO A 31 20.41 -5.03 -2.69
N GLY A 32 20.14 -3.86 -3.28
CA GLY A 32 18.82 -3.27 -3.23
C GLY A 32 17.88 -4.16 -4.02
N ARG A 33 16.92 -4.80 -3.36
CA ARG A 33 15.76 -5.32 -4.10
C ARG A 33 14.99 -4.07 -4.51
N PHE A 34 15.21 -3.63 -5.75
CA PHE A 34 14.63 -2.41 -6.28
C PHE A 34 13.20 -2.65 -6.74
N LEU A 35 12.46 -1.55 -6.92
CA LEU A 35 11.15 -1.62 -7.56
C LEU A 35 11.35 -2.00 -9.03
N SER A 36 10.66 -3.04 -9.49
CA SER A 36 10.68 -3.42 -10.89
C SER A 36 10.04 -2.32 -11.73
N LEU A 37 10.58 -2.15 -12.94
CA LEU A 37 9.98 -1.31 -13.98
C LEU A 37 8.78 -2.06 -14.60
N PRO A 38 7.77 -1.33 -15.10
CA PRO A 38 6.65 -1.94 -15.80
C PRO A 38 7.10 -2.69 -17.06
N ASN A 39 6.46 -3.82 -17.35
CA ASN A 39 6.73 -4.59 -18.56
C ASN A 39 5.65 -4.28 -19.63
N PRO A 40 6.01 -3.69 -20.79
CA PRO A 40 5.04 -3.29 -21.80
C PRO A 40 4.09 -4.40 -22.26
N GLN A 41 4.59 -5.63 -22.40
CA GLN A 41 3.80 -6.78 -22.83
C GLN A 41 2.79 -7.22 -21.78
N LYS A 42 3.19 -7.23 -20.50
CA LYS A 42 2.29 -7.54 -19.38
C LYS A 42 1.27 -6.43 -19.16
N CYS A 43 1.66 -5.17 -19.35
CA CYS A 43 0.76 -4.03 -19.26
C CYS A 43 -0.33 -4.07 -20.34
N ALA A 44 0.05 -4.40 -21.59
CA ALA A 44 -0.91 -4.58 -22.69
C ALA A 44 -1.90 -5.72 -22.42
N ASN A 45 -1.41 -6.84 -21.87
CA ASN A 45 -2.21 -8.03 -21.56
C ASN A 45 -2.66 -8.09 -20.09
N ARG A 46 -2.80 -6.93 -19.43
CA ARG A 46 -3.08 -6.92 -17.99
C ARG A 46 -4.45 -7.54 -17.69
N PRO A 47 -4.53 -8.50 -16.75
CA PRO A 47 -5.78 -9.11 -16.35
C PRO A 47 -6.67 -8.10 -15.60
N LYS A 48 -7.95 -8.04 -15.94
CA LYS A 48 -8.97 -7.21 -15.27
C LYS A 48 -10.11 -8.13 -14.85
N GLN A 49 -10.07 -8.64 -13.62
CA GLN A 49 -11.01 -9.66 -13.17
C GLN A 49 -12.30 -9.07 -12.65
N PHE A 50 -12.22 -7.97 -11.91
CA PHE A 50 -13.38 -7.27 -11.40
C PHE A 50 -13.18 -5.77 -11.44
N PHE A 51 -14.29 -5.06 -11.60
CA PHE A 51 -14.32 -3.60 -11.62
C PHE A 51 -15.19 -3.11 -10.47
N PHE A 52 -14.65 -2.20 -9.66
CA PHE A 52 -15.36 -1.60 -8.55
C PHE A 52 -14.98 -0.13 -8.44
N ARG A 53 -16.00 0.75 -8.42
CA ARG A 53 -15.86 2.21 -8.23
C ARG A 53 -14.80 2.91 -9.11
N GLY A 54 -14.61 2.47 -10.35
CA GLY A 54 -13.62 3.08 -11.25
C GLY A 54 -12.29 2.34 -11.30
N HIS A 55 -12.06 1.38 -10.41
CA HIS A 55 -10.81 0.62 -10.32
C HIS A 55 -10.99 -0.78 -10.88
N ASN A 56 -9.99 -1.24 -11.64
CA ASN A 56 -9.91 -2.65 -12.03
C ASN A 56 -8.99 -3.36 -11.04
N TYR A 57 -9.45 -4.51 -10.57
CA TYR A 57 -8.70 -5.34 -9.65
C TYR A 57 -8.35 -6.66 -10.31
N PHE A 58 -7.23 -7.20 -9.83
CA PHE A 58 -6.65 -8.43 -10.29
C PHE A 58 -6.12 -9.20 -9.08
N PHE A 59 -6.62 -10.42 -8.93
CA PHE A 59 -6.12 -11.33 -7.93
C PHE A 59 -5.11 -12.30 -8.55
N THR A 60 -3.85 -12.23 -8.10
CA THR A 60 -2.76 -13.06 -8.64
C THR A 60 -3.00 -14.53 -8.43
N GLY A 61 -3.79 -14.87 -7.41
CA GLY A 61 -4.16 -16.23 -7.07
C GLY A 61 -4.97 -17.01 -8.10
N HIS A 62 -5.60 -16.32 -9.05
CA HIS A 62 -6.33 -16.95 -10.16
C HIS A 62 -5.41 -17.26 -11.35
N VAL A 63 -4.19 -16.72 -11.38
CA VAL A 63 -3.22 -17.07 -12.43
C VAL A 63 -2.47 -18.33 -11.99
N PRO A 64 -2.51 -19.42 -12.78
CA PRO A 64 -1.88 -20.69 -12.39
C PRO A 64 -0.40 -20.53 -12.03
N GLN A 65 0.31 -19.63 -12.72
CA GLN A 65 1.72 -19.33 -12.47
C GLN A 65 2.00 -18.78 -11.05
N TYR A 66 1.04 -18.10 -10.43
CA TYR A 66 1.21 -17.46 -9.12
C TYR A 66 0.31 -18.06 -8.02
N ALA A 67 -0.60 -18.97 -8.37
CA ALA A 67 -1.62 -19.51 -7.48
C ALA A 67 -1.07 -20.13 -6.17
N ASN A 68 0.12 -20.74 -6.24
CA ASN A 68 0.79 -21.40 -5.11
C ASN A 68 2.05 -20.65 -4.64
N ARG A 69 2.31 -19.45 -5.16
CA ARG A 69 3.52 -18.70 -4.84
C ARG A 69 3.26 -17.76 -3.67
N LYS A 70 3.86 -18.06 -2.52
CA LYS A 70 4.01 -17.08 -1.44
C LYS A 70 5.19 -16.19 -1.77
N VAL A 71 4.98 -14.88 -1.70
CA VAL A 71 6.02 -13.90 -1.95
C VAL A 71 6.00 -12.84 -0.86
N ASP A 72 7.15 -12.23 -0.60
CA ASP A 72 7.19 -11.12 0.33
C ASP A 72 6.50 -9.89 -0.26
N TRP A 73 6.22 -8.93 0.60
CA TRP A 73 5.60 -7.66 0.23
C TRP A 73 6.25 -6.97 -0.98
N LEU A 74 7.58 -6.93 -1.05
CA LEU A 74 8.27 -6.22 -2.11
C LEU A 74 8.23 -6.97 -3.46
N ASP A 75 8.30 -8.30 -3.47
CA ASP A 75 8.03 -9.06 -4.71
C ASP A 75 6.58 -8.92 -5.14
N GLY A 76 5.64 -8.85 -4.19
CA GLY A 76 4.24 -8.59 -4.50
C GLY A 76 4.03 -7.23 -5.13
N ARG A 77 4.69 -6.19 -4.59
CA ARG A 77 4.67 -4.85 -5.18
C ARG A 77 5.28 -4.85 -6.57
N ASN A 78 6.42 -5.52 -6.76
CA ASN A 78 7.07 -5.64 -8.06
C ASN A 78 6.21 -6.38 -9.08
N LEU A 79 5.53 -7.45 -8.65
CA LEU A 79 4.61 -8.20 -9.50
C LEU A 79 3.47 -7.30 -10.02
N CYS A 80 2.81 -6.54 -9.15
CA CYS A 80 1.75 -5.63 -9.60
C CYS A 80 2.29 -4.55 -10.55
N ARG A 81 3.46 -3.99 -10.26
CA ARG A 81 4.11 -2.95 -11.09
C ARG A 81 4.46 -3.44 -12.50
N GLU A 82 4.85 -4.71 -12.64
CA GLU A 82 5.09 -5.32 -13.96
C GLU A 82 3.83 -5.30 -14.85
N TYR A 83 2.63 -5.37 -14.26
CA TYR A 83 1.35 -5.27 -14.97
C TYR A 83 0.83 -3.83 -15.10
N CYS A 84 1.64 -2.81 -14.79
CA CYS A 84 1.20 -1.41 -14.71
C CYS A 84 0.01 -1.23 -13.73
N MET A 85 0.04 -1.97 -12.63
CA MET A 85 -0.91 -1.89 -11.52
C MET A 85 -0.15 -1.66 -10.20
N ASP A 86 -0.87 -1.28 -9.15
CA ASP A 86 -0.31 -1.15 -7.80
C ASP A 86 -0.90 -2.22 -6.87
N LEU A 87 -0.33 -2.35 -5.67
CA LEU A 87 -0.96 -3.15 -4.62
C LEU A 87 -2.32 -2.56 -4.26
N VAL A 88 -3.25 -3.43 -3.86
CA VAL A 88 -4.60 -3.01 -3.44
C VAL A 88 -4.54 -1.87 -2.40
N SER A 89 -5.22 -0.77 -2.72
CA SER A 89 -5.56 0.31 -1.79
C SER A 89 -7.00 0.09 -1.35
N LEU A 90 -7.29 0.30 -0.07
CA LEU A 90 -8.62 0.18 0.51
C LEU A 90 -9.05 1.57 0.96
N GLU A 91 -9.94 2.20 0.21
CA GLU A 91 -10.36 3.58 0.47
C GLU A 91 -11.72 3.65 1.15
N THR A 92 -12.58 2.62 0.96
CA THR A 92 -13.90 2.56 1.59
C THR A 92 -14.19 1.24 2.29
N GLN A 93 -15.19 1.26 3.18
CA GLN A 93 -15.59 0.07 3.94
C GLN A 93 -16.12 -1.04 3.04
N GLU A 94 -16.81 -0.68 1.96
CA GLU A 94 -17.33 -1.63 0.97
C GLU A 94 -16.19 -2.36 0.25
N GLU A 95 -15.12 -1.63 -0.12
CA GLU A 95 -13.91 -2.22 -0.70
C GLU A 95 -13.24 -3.19 0.27
N ASN A 96 -13.10 -2.77 1.53
CA ASN A 96 -12.54 -3.62 2.57
C ASN A 96 -13.37 -4.92 2.74
N ASN A 97 -14.70 -4.81 2.78
CA ASN A 97 -15.59 -5.98 2.92
C ASN A 97 -15.48 -6.94 1.72
N MET A 98 -15.39 -6.39 0.50
CA MET A 98 -15.20 -7.18 -0.72
C MET A 98 -13.84 -7.91 -0.69
N ILE A 99 -12.75 -7.19 -0.42
CA ILE A 99 -11.40 -7.77 -0.38
C ILE A 99 -11.27 -8.78 0.76
N PHE A 100 -11.89 -8.53 1.90
CA PHE A 100 -11.92 -9.46 3.02
C PHE A 100 -12.56 -10.79 2.65
N ARG A 101 -13.71 -10.78 1.96
CA ARG A 101 -14.36 -12.01 1.46
C ARG A 101 -13.48 -12.76 0.46
N LEU A 102 -12.80 -12.04 -0.43
CA LEU A 102 -11.87 -12.62 -1.40
C LEU A 102 -10.68 -13.32 -0.70
N ILE A 103 -10.12 -12.69 0.34
CA ILE A 103 -9.01 -13.25 1.12
C ILE A 103 -9.48 -14.47 1.94
N GLN A 104 -10.69 -14.48 2.50
CA GLN A 104 -11.20 -15.65 3.22
C GLN A 104 -11.30 -16.91 2.34
N GLN A 105 -11.60 -16.73 1.06
CA GLN A 105 -11.70 -17.83 0.09
C GLN A 105 -10.32 -18.30 -0.41
N SER A 106 -9.24 -17.59 -0.09
CA SER A 106 -7.94 -17.81 -0.70
C SER A 106 -6.78 -17.70 0.30
N THR A 107 -5.96 -18.75 0.39
CA THR A 107 -4.87 -18.78 1.37
C THR A 107 -3.69 -17.90 0.91
N CYS A 108 -3.60 -16.70 1.48
CA CYS A 108 -2.45 -15.77 1.43
C CYS A 108 -1.91 -15.48 0.02
N LYS A 109 -2.56 -14.54 -0.70
CA LYS A 109 -2.18 -14.15 -2.07
C LYS A 109 -2.29 -12.63 -2.28
N ILE A 110 -1.69 -12.14 -3.36
CA ILE A 110 -1.59 -10.70 -3.65
C ILE A 110 -2.78 -10.23 -4.48
N SER A 111 -3.37 -9.13 -4.07
CA SER A 111 -4.34 -8.40 -4.87
C SER A 111 -3.68 -7.13 -5.44
N CYS A 112 -3.74 -6.99 -6.75
CA CYS A 112 -3.33 -5.79 -7.47
C CYS A 112 -4.57 -4.98 -7.84
N THR A 113 -4.50 -3.66 -7.73
CA THR A 113 -5.51 -2.73 -8.23
C THR A 113 -4.89 -1.79 -9.25
N THR A 114 -5.66 -1.31 -10.20
CA THR A 114 -5.21 -0.20 -11.05
C THR A 114 -4.76 0.95 -10.18
N ALA A 115 -3.61 1.54 -10.51
CA ALA A 115 -3.07 2.68 -9.79
C ALA A 115 -4.19 3.71 -9.53
N ALA A 116 -4.50 3.96 -8.26
CA ALA A 116 -5.52 4.92 -7.84
C ALA A 116 -5.22 6.34 -8.39
N HIS A 117 -3.98 6.59 -8.81
CA HIS A 117 -3.56 7.81 -9.53
C HIS A 117 -4.03 7.90 -10.99
N SER A 118 -4.95 7.03 -11.42
CA SER A 118 -5.70 7.18 -12.66
C SER A 118 -7.21 7.22 -12.41
N ILE A 119 -7.63 7.86 -11.30
CA ILE A 119 -8.83 8.68 -11.35
C ILE A 119 -8.52 9.82 -12.33
N THR A 120 -8.75 9.52 -13.61
CA THR A 120 -8.80 10.46 -14.72
C THR A 120 -9.78 11.59 -14.39
N PRO A 121 -9.56 12.82 -14.85
CA PRO A 121 -10.61 13.52 -15.55
C PRO A 121 -10.89 12.82 -16.90
#